data_AF-Q1ERN7-F1
#
_entry.id   AF-Q1ERN7-F1
#
_cell.length_a   1.000
_cell.length_b   1.000
_cell.length_c   1.000
_cell.angle_alpha   90.00
_cell.angle_beta   90.00
_cell.angle_gamma   90.00
#
_symmetry.space_group_name_H-M   'P 1'
#
loop_
_entity.id
_entity.type
_entity.pdbx_description
1 polymer ?
#
loop_
_entity_poly.entity_id
_entity_poly.type
_entity_poly.pdbx_seq_one_letter_code
_entity_poly.pdbx_strand_id
1 'polypeptide(L)'
;NSCGLSCDSSGQQGYVNLMSALRSKFGSALVTSAVPAGYTNINAANYGAASAYVDWYNVMSYDFFGAFNAAGPTAPHSPLNNCSGIPTANFYTDYAIQLYKSKGVPASKLLIGVGF
;
A
#
# COMPACT_ATOMS: atom_id res chain seq x y z
N ASN A 1 -0.55 -8.50 -9.81
CA ASN A 1 0.15 -9.77 -9.51
C ASN A 1 -0.31 -10.31 -8.16
N SER A 2 -1.62 -10.44 -7.99
CA SER A 2 -2.25 -10.95 -6.77
C SER A 2 -3.70 -11.26 -7.11
N CYS A 3 -4.31 -12.21 -6.40
CA CYS A 3 -5.70 -12.59 -6.61
C CYS A 3 -6.59 -12.04 -5.49
N GLY A 4 -7.70 -11.43 -5.87
CA GLY A 4 -8.82 -11.07 -5.01
C GLY A 4 -10.09 -11.72 -5.56
N LEU A 5 -11.06 -10.92 -6.01
CA LEU A 5 -12.21 -11.41 -6.80
C LEU A 5 -11.78 -12.01 -8.15
N SER A 6 -10.78 -11.39 -8.78
CA SER A 6 -10.09 -11.89 -9.96
C SER A 6 -8.57 -11.75 -9.75
N CYS A 7 -7.80 -12.48 -10.55
CA CYS A 7 -6.35 -12.39 -10.53
C CYS A 7 -5.86 -11.27 -11.44
N ASP A 8 -5.11 -10.33 -10.88
CA ASP A 8 -4.35 -9.36 -11.68
C ASP A 8 -3.01 -9.97 -12.10
N SER A 9 -2.76 -10.01 -13.41
CA SER A 9 -1.56 -10.60 -14.03
C SER A 9 -0.75 -9.59 -14.85
N SER A 10 -0.90 -8.28 -14.60
CA SER A 10 -0.23 -7.22 -15.39
C SER A 10 1.30 -7.11 -15.21
N GLY A 11 1.92 -7.96 -14.39
CA GLY A 11 3.36 -7.92 -14.11
C GLY A 11 3.72 -6.75 -13.17
N GLN A 12 4.89 -6.82 -12.51
CA GLN A 12 5.28 -5.79 -11.53
C GLN A 12 5.44 -4.39 -12.15
N GLN A 13 5.65 -4.33 -13.46
CA GLN A 13 5.82 -3.10 -14.23
C GLN A 13 4.50 -2.47 -14.70
N GLY A 14 3.38 -3.19 -14.66
CA GLY A 14 2.08 -2.66 -15.10
C GLY A 14 1.72 -1.36 -14.39
N TYR A 15 1.95 -1.29 -13.08
CA TYR A 15 1.71 -0.09 -12.29
C TYR A 15 2.67 1.07 -12.64
N VAL A 16 3.95 0.78 -12.88
CA VAL A 16 4.94 1.79 -13.29
C VAL A 16 4.55 2.42 -14.61
N ASN A 17 4.16 1.59 -15.59
CA ASN A 17 3.73 2.04 -16.91
C ASN A 17 2.51 2.97 -16.82
N LEU A 18 1.53 2.59 -15.98
CA LEU A 18 0.35 3.42 -15.75
C LEU A 18 0.71 4.78 -15.14
N MET A 19 1.50 4.80 -14.06
CA MET A 19 1.88 6.05 -13.39
C MET A 19 2.72 6.95 -14.30
N SER A 20 3.63 6.37 -15.09
CA SER A 20 4.41 7.10 -16.09
C SER A 20 3.54 7.74 -17.18
N ALA A 21 2.55 7.00 -17.69
CA ALA A 21 1.60 7.52 -18.67
C ALA A 21 0.75 8.66 -18.10
N LEU A 22 0.27 8.54 -16.86
CA LEU A 22 -0.46 9.62 -16.18
C LEU A 22 0.42 10.85 -15.99
N ARG A 23 1.65 10.70 -15.47
CA ARG A 23 2.58 11.84 -15.33
C ARG A 23 2.81 12.54 -16.68
N SER A 24 3.01 11.77 -17.74
CA SER A 24 3.21 12.31 -19.09
C SER A 24 1.99 13.09 -19.59
N LYS A 25 0.78 12.61 -19.30
CA LYS A 25 -0.47 13.25 -19.71
C LYS A 25 -0.79 14.51 -18.90
N PHE A 26 -0.54 14.49 -17.59
CA PHE A 26 -0.96 15.52 -16.64
C PHE A 26 0.12 16.57 -16.36
N GLY A 27 1.38 16.34 -16.77
CA GLY A 27 2.45 17.32 -16.67
C GLY A 27 2.70 17.73 -15.21
N SER A 28 2.50 19.01 -14.91
CA SER A 28 2.71 19.61 -13.58
C SER A 28 1.51 19.48 -12.63
N ALA A 29 0.37 18.97 -13.10
CA ALA A 29 -0.76 18.71 -12.20
C ALA A 29 -0.43 17.55 -11.23
N LEU A 30 -1.17 17.50 -10.12
CA LEU A 30 -0.99 16.46 -9.11
C LEU A 30 -1.40 15.08 -9.66
N VAL A 31 -0.52 14.10 -9.47
CA VAL A 31 -0.75 12.68 -9.71
C VAL A 31 -0.41 11.95 -8.42
N THR A 32 -1.42 11.45 -7.74
CA THR A 32 -1.27 10.71 -6.47
C THR A 32 -1.93 9.34 -6.59
N SER A 33 -1.64 8.43 -5.67
CA SER A 33 -2.29 7.12 -5.65
C SER A 33 -2.51 6.64 -4.23
N ALA A 34 -3.70 6.10 -3.96
CA ALA A 34 -3.94 5.31 -2.76
C ALA A 34 -3.38 3.90 -2.95
N VAL A 35 -2.59 3.42 -1.99
CA VAL A 35 -1.79 2.19 -2.13
C VAL A 35 -1.96 1.27 -0.92
N PRO A 36 -1.86 -0.06 -1.09
CA PRO A 36 -2.15 -1.02 -0.02
C PRO A 36 -1.10 -1.00 1.10
N ALA A 37 -1.47 -1.47 2.29
CA ALA A 37 -0.54 -1.61 3.41
C ALA A 37 -0.10 -3.06 3.71
N GLY A 38 -0.60 -4.05 2.96
CA GLY A 38 -0.28 -5.46 3.17
C GLY A 38 0.98 -5.93 2.44
N TYR A 39 1.78 -6.79 3.10
CA TYR A 39 3.04 -7.34 2.55
C TYR A 39 2.91 -7.88 1.12
N THR A 40 1.93 -8.75 0.88
CA THR A 40 1.75 -9.40 -0.44
C THR A 40 1.47 -8.37 -1.53
N ASN A 41 0.59 -7.41 -1.26
CA ASN A 41 0.18 -6.40 -2.24
C ASN A 41 1.28 -5.37 -2.50
N ILE A 42 2.05 -4.98 -1.47
CA ILE A 42 3.20 -4.09 -1.64
C ILE A 42 4.29 -4.77 -2.49
N ASN A 43 4.47 -6.09 -2.37
CA ASN A 43 5.43 -6.86 -3.18
C ASN A 43 4.94 -7.19 -4.60
N ALA A 44 3.65 -7.00 -4.88
CA ALA A 44 3.05 -7.33 -6.18
C ALA A 44 3.35 -6.29 -7.29
N ALA A 45 3.91 -5.12 -6.97
CA ALA A 45 4.22 -4.06 -7.93
C ALA A 45 5.50 -3.29 -7.56
N ASN A 46 6.11 -2.62 -8.54
CA ASN A 46 7.32 -1.83 -8.33
C ASN A 46 7.00 -0.38 -7.93
N TYR A 47 6.57 -0.19 -6.67
CA TYR A 47 6.23 1.14 -6.13
C TYR A 47 7.43 2.08 -6.04
N GLY A 48 8.64 1.54 -5.87
CA GLY A 48 9.89 2.31 -5.89
C GLY A 48 10.09 3.03 -7.21
N ALA A 49 10.05 2.29 -8.33
CA ALA A 49 10.15 2.88 -9.66
C ALA A 49 8.96 3.80 -9.98
N ALA A 50 7.74 3.40 -9.59
CA ALA A 50 6.55 4.24 -9.80
C ALA A 50 6.58 5.56 -9.01
N SER A 51 7.34 5.63 -7.90
CA SER A 51 7.43 6.84 -7.06
C SER A 51 8.06 8.04 -7.78
N ALA A 52 8.77 7.82 -8.89
CA ALA A 52 9.28 8.89 -9.74
C ALA A 52 8.14 9.68 -10.44
N TYR A 53 6.97 9.06 -10.61
CA TYR A 53 5.88 9.61 -11.43
C TYR A 53 4.71 10.17 -10.60
N VAL A 54 4.59 9.79 -9.32
CA VAL A 54 3.58 10.35 -8.42
C VAL A 54 4.16 11.47 -7.56
N ASP A 55 3.32 12.40 -7.13
CA ASP A 55 3.66 13.41 -6.12
C ASP A 55 3.81 12.76 -4.75
N TRP A 56 2.84 11.94 -4.34
CA TRP A 56 2.88 11.10 -3.14
C TRP A 56 1.91 9.92 -3.24
N TYR A 57 2.06 8.99 -2.29
CA TYR A 57 1.16 7.89 -2.03
C TYR A 57 0.36 8.14 -0.74
N ASN A 58 -0.94 7.82 -0.80
CA ASN A 58 -1.80 7.72 0.37
C ASN A 58 -1.82 6.25 0.78
N VAL A 59 -1.02 5.86 1.77
CA VAL A 59 -0.94 4.47 2.22
C VAL A 59 -2.20 4.14 3.00
N MET A 60 -2.98 3.17 2.52
CA MET A 60 -4.23 2.72 3.14
C MET A 60 -3.93 1.84 4.36
N SER A 61 -3.33 2.42 5.39
CA SER A 61 -2.88 1.77 6.63
C SER A 61 -4.02 1.54 7.63
N TYR A 62 -5.14 1.04 7.13
CA TYR A 62 -6.36 0.71 7.86
C TYR A 62 -6.97 -0.58 7.26
N ASP A 63 -8.05 -1.08 7.86
CA ASP A 63 -8.73 -2.32 7.49
C ASP A 63 -7.83 -3.57 7.48
N PHE A 64 -6.78 -3.55 8.30
CA PHE A 64 -5.94 -4.73 8.53
C PHE A 64 -6.74 -5.89 9.13
N PHE A 65 -7.69 -5.56 10.00
CA PHE A 65 -8.59 -6.52 10.67
C PHE A 65 -10.00 -5.94 10.71
N GLY A 66 -11.01 -6.79 10.68
CA GLY A 66 -12.41 -6.34 10.72
C GLY A 66 -13.39 -7.50 10.77
N ALA A 67 -14.68 -7.17 10.80
CA ALA A 67 -15.77 -8.13 10.93
C ALA A 67 -15.93 -9.08 9.73
N PHE A 68 -15.19 -8.84 8.64
CA PHE A 68 -15.08 -9.80 7.53
C PHE A 68 -14.50 -11.16 7.96
N ASN A 69 -13.77 -11.22 9.09
CA ASN A 69 -13.47 -12.48 9.77
C ASN A 69 -14.38 -12.66 10.98
N ALA A 70 -15.59 -13.18 10.74
CA ALA A 70 -16.65 -13.26 11.76
C ALA A 70 -16.31 -14.18 12.95
N ALA A 71 -15.45 -15.19 12.75
CA ALA A 71 -15.00 -16.08 13.83
C ALA A 71 -13.91 -15.45 14.72
N GLY A 72 -13.44 -14.24 14.38
CA GLY A 72 -12.32 -13.59 15.03
C GLY A 72 -10.97 -14.25 14.71
N PRO A 73 -9.93 -13.95 15.50
CA PRO A 73 -9.93 -13.10 16.69
C PRO A 73 -10.21 -11.62 16.37
N THR A 74 -10.67 -10.86 17.37
CA THR A 74 -10.78 -9.40 17.26
C THR A 74 -9.40 -8.76 17.35
N ALA A 75 -9.19 -7.67 16.60
CA ALA A 75 -7.97 -6.89 16.63
C ALA A 75 -8.26 -5.45 16.16
N PRO A 76 -7.41 -4.45 16.50
CA PRO A 76 -7.57 -3.09 16.01
C PRO A 76 -7.46 -3.06 14.48
N HIS A 77 -8.40 -2.42 13.78
CA HIS A 77 -8.37 -2.38 12.30
C HIS A 77 -7.18 -1.56 11.73
N SER A 78 -6.58 -0.67 12.53
CA SER A 78 -5.55 0.28 12.10
C SER A 78 -4.42 0.43 13.16
N PRO A 79 -3.68 -0.63 13.51
CA PRO A 79 -2.63 -0.55 14.51
C PRO A 79 -1.40 0.18 13.94
N LEU A 80 -0.81 1.08 14.73
CA LEU A 80 0.41 1.79 14.33
C LEU A 80 1.63 0.86 14.33
N ASN A 81 1.79 0.09 15.42
CA ASN A 81 2.91 -0.81 15.66
C ASN A 81 2.44 -2.25 15.84
N ASN A 82 3.38 -3.19 15.90
CA ASN A 82 3.10 -4.55 16.31
C ASN A 82 2.50 -4.59 17.74
N CYS A 83 1.66 -5.57 18.02
CA CYS A 83 1.10 -5.83 19.35
C CYS A 83 1.19 -7.31 19.71
N SER A 84 1.24 -7.60 21.01
CA SER A 84 1.20 -8.98 21.48
C SER A 84 -0.11 -9.63 21.04
N GLY A 85 -0.02 -10.81 20.42
CA GLY A 85 -1.18 -11.53 19.90
C GLY A 85 -1.76 -10.99 18.59
N ILE A 86 -1.00 -10.20 17.81
CA ILE A 86 -1.46 -9.77 16.48
C ILE A 86 -1.86 -10.99 15.62
N PRO A 87 -3.07 -11.04 15.04
CA PRO A 87 -3.53 -12.26 14.36
C PRO A 87 -2.76 -12.57 13.07
N THR A 88 -2.40 -11.52 12.33
CA THR A 88 -1.63 -11.62 11.09
C THR A 88 -0.33 -10.86 11.27
N ALA A 89 0.80 -11.54 11.05
CA ALA A 89 2.10 -10.90 11.11
C ALA A 89 2.17 -9.72 10.13
N ASN A 90 2.87 -8.66 10.53
CA ASN A 90 3.17 -7.49 9.70
C ASN A 90 1.95 -6.62 9.33
N PHE A 91 0.76 -6.90 9.87
CA PHE A 91 -0.45 -6.11 9.63
C PHE A 91 -0.52 -4.91 10.57
N TYR A 92 0.44 -3.99 10.45
CA TYR A 92 0.49 -2.73 11.18
C TYR A 92 1.21 -1.65 10.36
N THR A 93 0.90 -0.39 10.65
CA THR A 93 1.26 0.77 9.84
C THR A 93 2.77 0.93 9.67
N ASP A 94 3.55 0.87 10.75
CA ASP A 94 5.01 1.05 10.68
C ASP A 94 5.65 0.03 9.71
N TYR A 95 5.21 -1.23 9.74
CA TYR A 95 5.71 -2.25 8.82
C TYR A 95 5.49 -1.85 7.35
N ALA A 96 4.28 -1.42 7.00
CA ALA A 96 3.94 -1.01 5.65
C ALA A 96 4.84 0.14 5.18
N ILE A 97 5.02 1.16 6.04
CA ILE A 97 5.87 2.32 5.74
C ILE A 97 7.34 1.91 5.57
N GLN A 98 7.88 1.08 6.46
CA GLN A 98 9.26 0.60 6.31
C GLN A 98 9.44 -0.26 5.06
N LEU A 99 8.44 -1.06 4.67
CA LEU A 99 8.49 -1.87 3.46
C LEU A 99 8.47 -1.02 2.18
N TYR A 100 7.69 0.06 2.15
CA TYR A 100 7.75 1.02 1.04
C TYR A 100 9.12 1.70 0.94
N LYS A 101 9.67 2.13 2.08
CA LYS A 101 11.00 2.75 2.14
C LYS A 101 12.09 1.78 1.69
N SER A 102 12.05 0.52 2.11
CA SER A 102 13.03 -0.50 1.70
C SER A 102 12.95 -0.83 0.21
N LYS A 103 11.82 -0.54 -0.44
CA LYS A 103 11.63 -0.61 -1.89
C LYS A 103 12.04 0.66 -2.64
N GLY A 104 12.61 1.65 -1.95
CA GLY A 104 13.13 2.86 -2.55
C GLY A 104 12.12 4.01 -2.69
N VAL A 105 10.95 3.93 -2.05
CA VAL A 105 10.02 5.07 -2.02
C VAL A 105 10.53 6.11 -1.01
N PRO A 106 10.71 7.39 -1.40
CA PRO A 106 11.10 8.44 -0.47
C PRO A 106 10.07 8.65 0.64
N ALA A 107 10.53 8.82 1.87
CA ALA A 107 9.63 9.03 3.02
C ALA A 107 8.73 10.27 2.86
N SER A 108 9.21 11.33 2.21
CA SER A 108 8.43 12.54 1.91
C SER A 108 7.26 12.31 0.95
N LYS A 109 7.18 11.14 0.31
CA LYS A 109 6.09 10.74 -0.60
C LYS A 109 5.12 9.73 0.04
N LEU A 110 5.23 9.46 1.34
CA LEU A 110 4.39 8.47 2.03
C LEU A 110 3.51 9.17 3.07
N LEU A 111 2.21 9.23 2.79
CA LEU A 111 1.21 9.71 3.76
C LEU A 111 0.54 8.51 4.44
N ILE A 112 0.48 8.53 5.77
CA ILE A 112 -0.20 7.51 6.59
C ILE A 112 -1.71 7.75 6.54
N GLY A 113 -2.49 6.69 6.34
CA GLY A 113 -3.95 6.74 6.35
C GLY A 113 -4.53 6.68 7.76
N VAL A 114 -5.62 7.41 7.97
CA VAL A 114 -6.40 7.41 9.22
C VAL A 114 -7.87 7.14 8.86
N GLY A 115 -8.47 6.08 9.40
CA GLY A 115 -9.91 5.82 9.26
C GLY A 115 -10.71 6.66 10.25
N PHE A 116 -11.79 7.29 9.79
CA PHE A 116 -12.69 8.13 10.58
C PHE A 116 -14.06 7.46 10.78
#